data_AF-A0A651HI25-F1
#
_entry.id   AF-A0A651HI25-F1
#
_cell.length_a   1.000
_cell.length_b   1.000
_cell.length_c   1.000
_cell.angle_alpha   90.00
_cell.angle_beta   90.00
_cell.angle_gamma   90.00
#
_symmetry.space_group_name_H-M   'P 1'
#
loop_
_entity.id
_entity.type
_entity.pdbx_description
1 polymer ?
#
loop_
_entity_poly.entity_id
_entity_poly.type
_entity_poly.pdbx_seq_one_letter_code
_entity_poly.pdbx_strand_id
1 'polypeptide(L)'
;MSRRASLVALMASLTLVGLGYLSAFIPAVPPMWGAWALLVGSVAALLAVSLLGAGESPEARRLLLPLGIVFILLVGGIGSGFLLPDAGAGDRLFGGLPLPAALLLYGAGLLPLLVVPLVYAWTFQGTGLEQEAMADLTARAKAAMTEAATTEAATEPGARRETPQEAAERGAGGRERPPPGGASS
;
A
#
# COMPACT_ATOMS: atom_id res chain seq x y z
N MET A 1 5.47 14.29 12.61
CA MET A 1 4.24 15.00 13.04
C MET A 1 3.62 14.16 14.14
N SER A 2 3.08 14.76 15.21
CA SER A 2 2.39 13.95 16.22
C SER A 2 1.12 13.38 15.61
N ARG A 3 0.76 12.14 15.97
CA ARG A 3 -0.50 11.47 15.56
C ARG A 3 -1.74 12.38 15.71
N ARG A 4 -1.71 13.25 16.73
CA ARG A 4 -2.73 14.27 16.98
C ARG A 4 -2.89 15.25 15.82
N ALA A 5 -1.80 15.74 15.23
CA ALA A 5 -1.85 16.66 14.10
C ALA A 5 -2.52 16.02 12.87
N SER A 6 -2.20 14.76 12.56
CA SER A 6 -2.83 14.03 11.45
C SER A 6 -4.33 13.81 11.69
N LEU A 7 -4.74 13.49 12.92
CA LEU A 7 -6.16 13.37 13.28
C LEU A 7 -6.90 14.70 13.17
N VAL A 8 -6.32 15.80 13.64
CA VAL A 8 -6.92 17.14 13.51
C VAL A 8 -7.04 17.52 12.02
N ALA A 9 -6.02 17.27 11.22
CA ALA A 9 -6.06 17.51 9.78
C ALA A 9 -7.15 16.67 9.10
N LEU A 10 -7.30 15.40 9.47
CA LEU A 10 -8.35 14.52 8.97
C LEU A 10 -9.74 15.06 9.33
N MET A 11 -9.97 15.41 10.60
CA MET A 11 -11.25 15.96 11.05
C MET A 11 -11.59 17.29 10.38
N ALA A 12 -10.61 18.18 10.21
CA ALA A 12 -10.78 19.42 9.48
C ALA A 12 -11.15 19.16 8.01
N SER A 13 -10.48 18.19 7.37
CA SER A 13 -10.74 17.80 5.98
C SER A 13 -12.16 17.24 5.80
N LEU A 14 -12.60 16.36 6.70
CA LEU A 14 -13.96 15.80 6.68
C LEU A 14 -15.02 16.88 6.92
N THR A 15 -14.75 17.83 7.82
CA THR A 15 -15.63 19.00 8.00
C THR A 15 -15.73 19.81 6.72
N LEU A 16 -14.62 20.01 6.00
CA LEU A 16 -14.60 20.73 4.73
C LEU A 16 -15.41 20.00 3.65
N VAL A 17 -15.27 18.67 3.55
CA VAL A 17 -16.09 17.84 2.65
C VAL A 17 -17.56 17.94 3.01
N GLY A 18 -17.91 17.88 4.29
CA GLY A 18 -19.27 18.03 4.79
C GLY A 18 -19.86 19.39 4.42
N LEU A 19 -19.12 20.49 4.60
CA LEU A 19 -19.53 21.84 4.20
C LEU A 19 -19.71 21.95 2.69
N GLY A 20 -18.79 21.39 1.91
CA GLY A 20 -18.89 21.35 0.46
C GLY A 20 -20.12 20.57 0.00
N TYR A 21 -20.44 19.45 0.64
CA TYR A 21 -21.66 18.70 0.36
C TYR A 21 -22.93 19.46 0.76
N LEU A 22 -22.94 20.08 1.94
CA LEU A 22 -24.07 20.89 2.42
C LEU A 22 -24.37 22.08 1.50
N SER A 23 -23.36 22.60 0.80
CA SER A 23 -23.55 23.67 -0.18
C SER A 23 -24.52 23.30 -1.31
N ALA A 24 -24.66 22.00 -1.62
CA ALA A 24 -25.56 21.51 -2.67
C ALA A 24 -27.05 21.65 -2.31
N PHE A 25 -27.38 21.82 -1.02
CA PHE A 25 -28.77 22.03 -0.56
C PHE A 25 -29.18 23.50 -0.53
N ILE A 26 -28.29 24.42 -0.88
CA ILE A 26 -28.62 25.84 -0.99
C ILE A 26 -29.48 25.99 -2.26
N PRO A 27 -30.74 26.48 -2.18
CA PRO A 27 -31.69 26.49 -3.30
C PRO A 27 -31.32 27.39 -4.51
N ALA A 28 -30.10 27.95 -4.51
CA ALA A 28 -29.58 28.83 -5.55
C ALA A 28 -28.55 28.09 -6.42
N VAL A 29 -27.97 28.80 -7.40
CA VAL A 29 -26.81 28.30 -8.15
C VAL A 29 -25.76 27.81 -7.14
N PRO A 30 -25.28 26.55 -7.25
CA PRO A 30 -24.34 25.98 -6.29
C PRO A 30 -23.13 26.91 -6.16
N PRO A 31 -22.80 27.35 -4.94
CA PRO A 31 -21.76 28.34 -4.78
C PRO A 31 -20.39 27.71 -5.04
N MET A 32 -19.51 28.45 -5.74
CA MET A 32 -18.20 27.96 -6.15
C MET A 32 -17.31 27.52 -4.96
N TRP A 33 -17.50 28.13 -3.78
CA TRP A 33 -16.78 27.72 -2.56
C TRP A 33 -17.09 26.27 -2.16
N GLY A 34 -18.28 25.75 -2.50
CA GLY A 34 -18.69 24.39 -2.22
C GLY A 34 -17.86 23.36 -2.98
N ALA A 35 -17.61 23.63 -4.27
CA ALA A 35 -16.73 22.81 -5.11
C ALA A 35 -15.28 22.83 -4.60
N TRP A 36 -14.77 24.01 -4.21
CA TRP A 36 -13.44 24.14 -3.59
C TRP A 36 -13.34 23.39 -2.26
N ALA A 37 -14.35 23.48 -1.41
CA ALA A 37 -14.39 22.78 -0.13
C ALA A 37 -14.39 21.25 -0.31
N LEU A 38 -15.15 20.72 -1.27
CA LEU A 38 -15.12 19.30 -1.63
C LEU A 38 -13.75 18.87 -2.17
N LEU A 39 -13.19 19.64 -3.11
CA LEU A 39 -11.90 19.33 -3.73
C LEU A 39 -10.78 19.32 -2.68
N VAL A 40 -10.59 20.43 -1.97
CA VAL A 40 -9.53 20.59 -0.97
C VAL A 40 -9.72 19.60 0.16
N GLY A 41 -10.94 19.42 0.65
CA GLY A 41 -11.26 18.50 1.74
C GLY A 41 -10.97 17.05 1.37
N SER A 42 -11.35 16.62 0.17
CA SER A 42 -11.12 15.24 -0.29
C SER A 42 -9.64 14.92 -0.43
N VAL A 43 -8.88 15.81 -1.10
CA VAL A 43 -7.44 15.62 -1.29
C VAL A 43 -6.72 15.68 0.06
N ALA A 44 -7.05 16.66 0.92
CA ALA A 44 -6.47 16.78 2.26
C ALA A 44 -6.77 15.56 3.15
N ALA A 45 -7.97 14.97 3.05
CA ALA A 45 -8.32 13.75 3.78
C ALA A 45 -7.44 12.56 3.37
N LEU A 46 -7.20 12.35 2.08
CA LEU A 46 -6.29 11.32 1.57
C LEU A 46 -4.87 11.52 2.10
N LEU A 47 -4.39 12.77 2.12
CA LEU A 47 -3.09 13.10 2.70
C LEU A 47 -3.04 12.80 4.19
N ALA A 48 -4.05 13.21 4.95
CA ALA A 48 -4.10 13.01 6.39
C ALA A 48 -4.11 11.51 6.75
N VAL A 49 -4.85 10.68 6.01
CA VAL A 49 -4.84 9.22 6.17
C VAL A 49 -3.47 8.64 5.84
N SER A 50 -2.85 9.08 4.74
CA SER A 50 -1.50 8.64 4.35
C SER A 50 -0.47 8.96 5.44
N LEU A 51 -0.54 10.16 6.02
CA LEU A 51 0.31 10.59 7.13
C LEU A 51 0.01 9.88 8.45
N LEU A 52 -1.23 9.44 8.66
CA LEU A 52 -1.59 8.63 9.81
C LEU A 52 -0.97 7.23 9.72
N GLY A 53 -0.91 6.67 8.51
CA GLY A 53 -0.29 5.36 8.24
C GLY A 53 1.24 5.37 8.30
N ALA A 54 1.88 6.50 8.01
CA ALA A 54 3.34 6.60 7.96
C ALA A 54 4.04 6.54 9.35
N GLY A 55 3.29 6.54 10.46
CA GLY A 55 3.85 6.48 11.81
C GLY A 55 4.68 7.70 12.22
N GLU A 56 5.40 7.60 13.35
CA GLU A 56 6.29 8.67 13.84
C GLU A 56 7.72 8.57 13.29
N SER A 57 7.93 7.82 12.19
CA SER A 57 9.26 7.65 11.60
C SER A 57 9.81 8.98 11.06
N PRO A 58 11.10 9.30 11.26
CA PRO A 58 11.75 10.45 10.62
C PRO A 58 11.68 10.38 9.08
N GLU A 59 11.56 9.18 8.50
CA GLU A 59 11.39 8.98 7.05
C GLU A 59 10.01 9.45 6.59
N ALA A 60 8.97 9.31 7.43
CA ALA A 60 7.64 9.84 7.13
C ALA A 60 7.65 11.36 6.92
N ARG A 61 8.58 12.06 7.58
CA ARG A 61 8.75 13.50 7.37
C ARG A 61 9.30 13.82 5.98
N ARG A 62 10.11 12.94 5.40
CA ARG A 62 10.59 13.08 4.02
C ARG A 62 9.46 12.88 3.00
N LEU A 63 8.46 12.04 3.31
CA LEU A 63 7.26 11.89 2.48
C LEU A 63 6.38 13.15 2.40
N LEU A 64 6.50 14.09 3.35
CA LEU A 64 5.69 15.31 3.31
C LEU A 64 5.94 16.14 2.04
N LEU A 65 7.16 16.11 1.50
CA LEU A 65 7.51 16.85 0.29
C LEU A 65 6.78 16.29 -0.97
N PRO A 66 6.94 15.01 -1.36
CA PRO A 66 6.20 14.46 -2.50
C PRO A 66 4.70 14.56 -2.28
N LEU A 67 4.23 14.31 -1.06
CA LEU A 67 2.81 14.36 -0.76
C LEU A 67 2.23 15.78 -0.90
N GLY A 68 2.96 16.80 -0.44
CA GLY A 68 2.59 18.20 -0.62
C GLY A 68 2.60 18.63 -2.09
N ILE A 69 3.55 18.13 -2.89
CA ILE A 69 3.58 18.39 -4.33
C ILE A 69 2.36 17.78 -5.02
N VAL A 70 1.98 16.54 -4.69
CA VAL A 70 0.76 15.91 -5.20
C VAL A 70 -0.48 16.71 -4.84
N PHE A 71 -0.57 17.18 -3.60
CA PHE A 71 -1.67 18.03 -3.16
C PHE A 71 -1.79 19.29 -4.02
N ILE A 72 -0.67 20.00 -4.23
CA ILE A 72 -0.65 21.22 -5.06
C ILE A 72 -1.03 20.91 -6.50
N LEU A 73 -0.53 19.81 -7.07
CA LEU A 73 -0.85 19.42 -8.45
C LEU A 73 -2.32 19.05 -8.62
N LEU A 74 -2.90 18.31 -7.67
CA LEU A 74 -4.30 17.91 -7.74
C LEU A 74 -5.24 19.09 -7.51
N VAL A 75 -5.02 19.85 -6.44
CA VAL A 75 -5.86 21.01 -6.11
C VAL A 75 -5.71 22.10 -7.16
N GLY A 76 -4.48 22.38 -7.60
CA GLY A 76 -4.21 23.35 -8.66
C GLY A 76 -4.72 22.91 -10.02
N GLY A 77 -4.46 21.67 -10.42
CA GLY A 77 -4.90 21.12 -11.70
C GLY A 77 -6.41 21.04 -11.81
N ILE A 78 -7.08 20.40 -10.84
CA ILE A 78 -8.55 20.28 -10.85
C ILE A 78 -9.20 21.65 -10.59
N GLY A 79 -8.68 22.39 -9.61
CA GLY A 79 -9.23 23.69 -9.23
C GLY A 79 -9.09 24.75 -10.32
N SER A 80 -8.07 24.66 -11.18
CA SER A 80 -7.97 25.52 -12.36
C SER A 80 -9.18 25.36 -13.28
N GLY A 81 -9.74 24.15 -13.41
CA GLY A 81 -10.94 23.90 -14.18
C GLY A 81 -12.17 24.66 -13.69
N PHE A 82 -12.24 25.00 -12.40
CA PHE A 82 -13.34 25.81 -11.85
C PHE A 82 -13.23 27.30 -12.17
N LEU A 83 -12.02 27.77 -12.54
CA LEU A 83 -11.75 29.16 -12.84
C LEU A 83 -11.82 29.47 -14.34
N LEU A 84 -11.76 28.43 -15.18
CA LEU A 84 -11.84 28.59 -16.62
C LEU A 84 -13.31 28.64 -17.09
N PRO A 85 -13.61 29.50 -18.09
CA PRO A 85 -14.91 29.48 -18.74
C PRO A 85 -15.11 28.18 -19.53
N ASP A 86 -16.37 27.81 -19.72
CA ASP A 86 -16.74 26.68 -20.57
C ASP A 86 -16.24 26.90 -22.00
N ALA A 87 -15.65 25.85 -22.58
CA ALA A 87 -15.08 25.94 -23.90
C ALA A 87 -16.17 25.90 -24.99
N GLY A 88 -16.08 26.84 -25.94
CA GLY A 88 -16.92 26.90 -27.13
C GLY A 88 -16.35 26.11 -28.31
N ALA A 89 -17.18 25.84 -29.31
CA ALA A 89 -16.82 25.08 -30.50
C ALA A 89 -15.71 25.72 -31.38
N GLY A 90 -15.34 26.98 -31.13
CA GLY A 90 -14.27 27.69 -31.84
C GLY A 90 -12.99 27.88 -31.04
N ASP A 91 -12.90 27.35 -29.82
CA ASP A 91 -11.76 27.59 -28.96
C ASP A 91 -10.51 26.82 -29.41
N ARG A 92 -9.35 27.39 -29.09
CA ARG A 92 -8.05 26.76 -29.41
C ARG A 92 -7.92 25.43 -28.67
N LEU A 93 -7.60 24.39 -29.45
CA LEU A 93 -7.35 23.06 -28.93
C LEU A 93 -5.89 22.89 -28.52
N PHE A 94 -5.66 22.36 -27.32
CA PHE A 94 -4.36 22.02 -26.78
C PHE A 94 -4.21 20.51 -26.77
N GLY A 95 -3.39 19.99 -27.70
CA GLY A 95 -3.25 18.53 -27.88
C GLY A 95 -4.58 17.85 -28.25
N GLY A 96 -5.42 18.52 -29.04
CA GLY A 96 -6.72 18.00 -29.49
C GLY A 96 -7.89 18.20 -28.51
N LEU A 97 -7.65 18.81 -27.34
CA LEU A 97 -8.67 19.02 -26.31
C LEU A 97 -8.90 20.52 -26.04
N PRO A 98 -10.12 20.92 -25.64
CA PRO A 98 -10.34 22.26 -25.11
C PRO A 98 -9.49 22.52 -23.87
N LEU A 99 -9.11 23.78 -23.63
CA LEU A 99 -8.17 24.15 -22.56
C LEU A 99 -8.57 23.61 -21.16
N PRO A 100 -9.84 23.68 -20.70
CA PRO A 100 -10.22 23.14 -19.39
C PRO A 100 -9.98 21.62 -19.30
N ALA A 101 -10.30 20.89 -20.36
CA ALA A 101 -10.09 19.45 -20.43
C ALA A 101 -8.60 19.08 -20.50
N ALA A 102 -7.80 19.87 -21.22
CA ALA A 102 -6.36 19.71 -21.29
C ALA A 102 -5.69 19.94 -19.92
N LEU A 103 -6.11 20.96 -19.17
CA LEU A 103 -5.60 21.20 -17.81
C LEU A 103 -5.96 20.07 -16.85
N LEU A 104 -7.20 19.57 -16.93
CA LEU A 104 -7.63 18.46 -16.09
C LEU A 104 -6.85 17.18 -16.43
N LEU A 105 -6.77 16.82 -17.70
CA LEU A 105 -6.12 15.59 -18.15
C LEU A 105 -4.60 15.64 -17.97
N TYR A 106 -3.96 16.69 -18.48
CA TYR A 106 -2.51 16.78 -18.45
C TYR A 106 -2.00 17.28 -17.09
N GLY A 107 -2.68 18.24 -16.46
CA GLY A 107 -2.26 18.83 -15.20
C GLY A 107 -2.60 17.99 -13.97
N ALA A 108 -3.84 17.49 -13.86
CA ALA A 108 -4.24 16.67 -12.71
C ALA A 108 -4.07 15.17 -12.94
N GLY A 109 -4.13 14.70 -14.19
CA GLY A 109 -3.96 13.28 -14.52
C GLY A 109 -2.50 12.90 -14.81
N LEU A 110 -1.92 13.47 -15.87
CA LEU A 110 -0.63 13.02 -16.39
C LEU A 110 0.57 13.57 -15.59
N LEU A 111 0.52 14.84 -15.19
CA LEU A 111 1.66 15.50 -14.53
C LEU A 111 2.02 14.85 -13.18
N PRO A 112 1.08 14.49 -12.27
CA PRO A 112 1.42 13.80 -11.04
C PRO A 112 2.05 12.43 -11.30
N LEU A 113 1.63 11.73 -12.36
CA LEU A 113 2.19 10.44 -12.73
C LEU A 113 3.69 10.52 -13.06
N LEU A 114 4.15 11.66 -13.59
CA LEU A 114 5.56 11.90 -13.90
C LEU A 114 6.31 12.54 -12.73
N VAL A 115 5.69 13.48 -12.03
CA VAL A 115 6.32 14.24 -10.95
C VAL A 115 6.52 13.38 -9.71
N VAL A 116 5.55 12.53 -9.34
CA VAL A 116 5.66 11.70 -8.12
C VAL A 116 6.86 10.76 -8.16
N PRO A 117 7.07 9.95 -9.21
CA PRO A 117 8.25 9.09 -9.29
C PRO A 117 9.56 9.87 -9.24
N LEU A 118 9.60 11.05 -9.86
CA LEU A 118 10.80 11.89 -9.90
C LEU A 118 11.13 12.46 -8.51
N VAL A 119 10.13 13.03 -7.83
CA VAL A 119 10.30 13.54 -6.46
C VAL A 119 10.62 12.39 -5.51
N TYR A 120 9.98 11.23 -5.68
CA TYR A 120 10.27 10.05 -4.89
C TYR A 120 11.72 9.60 -5.08
N ALA A 121 12.16 9.43 -6.33
CA ALA A 121 13.54 9.06 -6.66
C ALA A 121 14.56 10.06 -6.13
N TRP A 122 14.21 11.35 -6.06
CA TRP A 122 15.06 12.39 -5.48
C TRP A 122 15.05 12.39 -3.94
N THR A 123 13.89 12.16 -3.33
CA THR A 123 13.70 12.14 -1.86
C THR A 123 14.37 10.91 -1.23
N PHE A 124 14.42 9.81 -1.98
CA PHE A 124 14.92 8.50 -1.55
C PHE A 124 16.19 8.08 -2.31
N GLN A 125 17.00 9.06 -2.74
CA GLN A 125 18.37 8.80 -3.19
C GLN A 125 19.12 8.10 -2.04
N GLY A 126 19.39 6.79 -2.17
CA GLY A 126 20.16 6.02 -1.19
C GLY A 126 19.39 5.15 -0.19
N THR A 127 18.07 4.95 -0.34
CA THR A 127 17.31 3.97 0.50
C THR A 127 16.81 2.75 -0.28
N GLY A 128 17.15 2.62 -1.56
CA GLY A 128 17.14 1.28 -2.16
C GLY A 128 18.04 0.43 -1.29
N LEU A 129 17.55 -0.72 -0.80
CA LEU A 129 18.30 -1.68 0.03
C LEU A 129 19.78 -1.58 -0.33
N GLU A 130 20.56 -0.85 0.47
CA GLU A 130 22.00 -0.75 0.24
C GLU A 130 22.46 -2.19 0.09
N GLN A 131 23.38 -2.48 -0.83
CA GLN A 131 23.87 -3.85 -0.99
C GLN A 131 24.26 -4.46 0.37
N GLU A 132 24.69 -3.62 1.32
CA GLU A 132 24.90 -3.94 2.73
C GLU A 132 23.64 -4.34 3.52
N ALA A 133 22.51 -3.64 3.40
CA ALA A 133 21.26 -4.01 4.06
C ALA A 133 20.70 -5.33 3.50
N MET A 134 20.81 -5.57 2.18
CA MET A 134 20.46 -6.86 1.59
C MET A 134 21.44 -7.97 2.00
N ALA A 135 22.75 -7.68 2.05
CA ALA A 135 23.75 -8.64 2.51
C ALA A 135 23.53 -9.03 3.98
N ASP A 136 23.22 -8.07 4.85
CA ASP A 136 22.94 -8.31 6.27
C ASP A 136 21.64 -9.11 6.46
N LEU A 137 20.57 -8.78 5.71
CA LEU A 137 19.33 -9.59 5.71
C LEU A 137 19.59 -11.02 5.23
N THR A 138 20.39 -11.20 4.19
CA THR A 138 20.74 -12.53 3.67
C THR A 138 21.60 -13.31 4.67
N ALA A 139 22.53 -12.64 5.36
CA ALA A 139 23.35 -13.23 6.41
C ALA A 139 22.51 -13.67 7.61
N ARG A 140 21.58 -12.83 8.07
CA ARG A 140 20.65 -13.16 9.17
C ARG A 140 19.69 -14.30 8.79
N ALA A 141 19.16 -14.29 7.58
CA ALA A 141 18.31 -15.38 7.09
C ALA A 141 19.08 -16.71 7.03
N LYS A 142 20.33 -16.67 6.56
CA LYS A 142 21.19 -17.85 6.50
C LYS A 142 21.54 -18.38 7.90
N ALA A 143 21.85 -17.48 8.84
CA ALA A 143 22.12 -17.83 10.24
C ALA A 143 20.90 -18.51 10.90
N ALA A 144 19.69 -17.96 10.71
CA ALA A 144 18.46 -18.54 11.22
C ALA A 144 18.14 -19.92 10.60
N MET A 145 18.44 -20.12 9.31
CA MET A 145 18.29 -21.44 8.68
C MET A 145 19.27 -22.47 9.25
N THR A 146 20.53 -22.09 9.50
CA THR A 146 21.47 -22.99 10.18
C THR A 146 21.03 -23.32 11.60
N GLU A 147 20.51 -22.34 12.35
CA GLU A 147 20.01 -22.55 13.70
C GLU A 147 18.79 -23.49 13.72
N ALA A 148 17.87 -23.32 12.77
CA ALA A 148 16.74 -24.23 12.56
C ALA A 148 17.19 -25.65 12.17
N ALA A 149 18.14 -25.78 11.25
CA ALA A 149 18.67 -27.09 10.83
C ALA A 149 19.42 -27.81 11.95
N THR A 150 20.17 -27.09 12.79
CA THR A 150 20.81 -27.67 13.99
C THR A 150 19.78 -28.06 15.05
N THR A 151 18.69 -27.29 15.18
CA THR A 151 17.60 -27.61 16.12
C THR A 151 16.82 -28.85 15.66
N GLU A 152 16.58 -28.99 14.37
CA GLU A 152 15.94 -30.16 13.76
C GLU A 152 16.83 -31.41 13.88
N ALA A 153 18.13 -31.29 13.61
CA ALA A 153 19.11 -32.37 13.83
C ALA A 153 19.27 -32.75 15.32
N ALA A 154 19.11 -31.80 16.24
CA ALA A 154 19.11 -32.06 17.68
C ALA A 154 17.77 -32.66 18.18
N THR A 155 16.69 -32.52 17.40
CA THR A 155 15.36 -33.07 17.72
C THR A 155 15.17 -34.50 17.15
N GLU A 156 16.01 -34.94 16.21
CA GLU A 156 16.13 -36.35 15.79
C GLU A 156 17.28 -37.17 16.44
N PRO A 157 17.35 -37.39 17.78
CA PRO A 157 18.09 -38.51 18.37
C PRO A 157 17.20 -39.73 18.66
N GLY A 158 15.98 -39.78 18.14
CA GLY A 158 14.94 -40.76 18.55
C GLY A 158 14.33 -41.62 17.44
N ALA A 159 14.71 -41.48 16.17
CA ALA A 159 14.15 -42.30 15.10
C ALA A 159 14.94 -43.62 14.94
N ARG A 160 14.50 -44.64 15.69
CA ARG A 160 14.72 -46.08 15.46
C ARG A 160 16.18 -46.56 15.34
N ARG A 161 16.80 -46.80 16.49
CA ARG A 161 17.57 -48.04 16.64
C ARG A 161 16.57 -49.16 16.90
N GLU A 162 16.04 -49.76 15.84
CA GLU A 162 15.47 -51.11 15.96
C GLU A 162 16.62 -52.00 16.46
N THR A 163 16.54 -52.43 17.72
CA THR A 163 17.55 -53.34 18.27
C THR A 163 17.44 -54.66 17.50
N PRO A 164 18.57 -55.32 17.17
CA PRO A 164 18.58 -56.64 16.52
C PRO A 164 17.74 -57.72 17.25
N GLN A 165 17.34 -57.44 18.48
CA GLN A 165 16.55 -58.30 19.34
C GLN A 165 15.05 -58.32 18.97
N GLU A 166 14.45 -57.21 18.53
CA GLU A 166 13.04 -57.20 18.07
C GLU A 166 12.85 -57.85 16.69
N ALA A 167 13.88 -57.83 15.84
CA ALA A 167 13.86 -58.53 14.55
C ALA A 167 13.91 -60.06 14.73
N ALA A 168 14.56 -60.55 15.80
CA ALA A 168 14.65 -61.98 16.10
C ALA A 168 13.32 -62.54 16.65
N GLU A 169 12.55 -61.76 17.43
CA GLU A 169 11.27 -62.21 17.97
C GLU A 169 10.16 -62.28 16.92
N ARG A 170 10.19 -61.45 15.87
CA ARG A 170 9.22 -61.53 14.76
C ARG A 170 9.43 -62.73 13.84
N GLY A 171 10.60 -63.38 13.88
CA GLY A 171 10.89 -64.58 13.08
C GLY A 171 10.33 -65.89 13.65
N ALA A 172 9.98 -65.94 14.94
CA ALA A 172 9.69 -67.21 15.64
C ALA A 172 8.19 -67.52 15.82
N GLY A 173 7.28 -66.57 15.58
CA GLY A 173 5.84 -66.73 15.87
C GLY A 173 4.97 -67.17 14.68
N GLY A 174 5.53 -67.39 13.50
CA GLY A 174 4.81 -67.71 12.27
C GLY A 174 4.40 -69.18 12.15
N ARG A 175 3.47 -69.65 12.98
CA ARG A 175 2.70 -70.89 12.70
C ARG A 175 1.21 -70.58 12.55
N GLU A 176 0.82 -70.51 11.29
CA GLU A 176 -0.41 -71.06 10.71
C GLU A 176 -1.70 -70.92 11.52
N ARG A 177 -2.57 -69.98 11.07
CA ARG A 177 -4.01 -70.22 11.09
C ARG A 177 -4.52 -70.31 9.65
N PRO A 178 -5.23 -71.40 9.29
CA PRO A 178 -5.83 -71.53 7.96
C PRO A 178 -6.98 -70.52 7.78
N PRO A 179 -7.24 -70.07 6.55
CA PRO A 179 -8.32 -69.15 6.26
C PRO A 179 -9.69 -69.85 6.41
N PRO A 180 -10.64 -69.32 7.20
CA PRO A 180 -12.04 -69.67 7.03
C PRO A 180 -12.54 -69.03 5.72
N GLY A 181 -13.01 -69.89 4.83
CA GLY A 181 -13.47 -69.50 3.51
C GLY A 181 -14.83 -68.82 3.49
N GLY A 182 -15.20 -68.45 2.27
CA GLY A 182 -16.55 -68.04 1.87
C GLY A 182 -16.83 -66.56 2.13
N ALA A 183 -17.63 -65.87 1.34
CA ALA A 183 -18.33 -66.22 0.12
C ALA A 183 -18.82 -64.89 -0.50
N SER A 184 -18.85 -64.85 -1.82
CA SER A 184 -19.83 -64.15 -2.66
C SER A 184 -20.81 -63.17 -1.99
N SER A 185 -20.82 -61.90 -2.42
CA SER A 185 -21.78 -61.35 -3.41
C SER A 185 -21.49 -59.88 -3.64
#